data_AF-A0A5C5UZV1-F1
#
_entry.id   AF-A0A5C5UZV1-F1
#
_cell.length_a   1.000
_cell.length_b   1.000
_cell.length_c   1.000
_cell.angle_alpha   90.00
_cell.angle_beta   90.00
_cell.angle_gamma   90.00
#
_symmetry.space_group_name_H-M   'P 1'
#
loop_
_entity.id
_entity.type
_entity.pdbx_description
1 polymer ?
#
loop_
_entity_poly.entity_id
_entity_poly.type
_entity_poly.pdbx_seq_one_letter_code
_entity_poly.pdbx_strand_id
1 'polypeptide(L)'
;MASVLIPRRVLDSIDSVHCESAGAADLRTLDRSEQFCDKWIHVHNELSVDETLVEQFEQQGISEFEAQRRAAAALSANAWEQLTDSPRVVVHPVPRYADELRP
;
A
#
# COMPACT_ATOMS: atom_id res chain seq x y z
N MET A 1 -6.31 -5.54 -19.88
CA MET A 1 -5.18 -5.27 -18.97
C MET A 1 -5.03 -6.51 -18.12
N ALA A 2 -3.81 -7.04 -18.02
CA ALA A 2 -3.57 -8.21 -17.20
C ALA A 2 -3.48 -7.79 -15.72
N SER A 3 -3.91 -8.68 -14.83
CA SER A 3 -3.97 -8.41 -13.39
C SER A 3 -3.21 -9.47 -12.63
N VAL A 4 -2.42 -9.05 -11.65
CA VAL A 4 -1.77 -9.94 -10.69
C VAL A 4 -2.61 -10.02 -9.43
N LEU A 5 -2.81 -11.24 -8.93
CA LEU A 5 -3.46 -11.47 -7.66
C LEU A 5 -2.41 -11.40 -6.55
N ILE A 6 -2.54 -10.42 -5.66
CA ILE A 6 -1.74 -10.32 -4.44
C ILE A 6 -2.39 -11.21 -3.38
N PRO A 7 -1.73 -12.31 -2.98
CA PRO A 7 -2.30 -13.25 -2.02
C PRO A 7 -2.26 -12.72 -0.59
N ARG A 8 -3.13 -13.26 0.27
CA ARG A 8 -3.20 -12.89 1.70
C ARG A 8 -1.85 -12.84 2.41
N ARG A 9 -0.96 -13.80 2.13
CA ARG A 9 0.39 -13.88 2.74
C ARG A 9 1.24 -12.63 2.53
N VAL A 10 1.05 -11.92 1.41
CA VAL A 10 1.76 -10.68 1.11
C VAL A 10 1.12 -9.54 1.91
N LEU A 11 -0.22 -9.49 1.97
CA LEU A 11 -0.95 -8.50 2.76
C LEU A 11 -0.64 -8.64 4.26
N ASP A 12 -0.59 -9.86 4.79
CA ASP A 12 -0.20 -10.15 6.19
C ASP A 12 1.25 -9.80 6.53
N SER A 13 2.08 -9.54 5.52
CA SER A 13 3.47 -9.10 5.69
C SER A 13 3.62 -7.57 5.72
N ILE A 14 2.52 -6.84 5.58
CA ILE A 14 2.42 -5.40 5.80
C ILE A 14 1.92 -5.22 7.23
N ASP A 15 2.75 -4.65 8.10
CA ASP A 15 2.37 -4.40 9.51
C ASP A 15 1.52 -3.15 9.64
N SER A 16 1.89 -2.12 8.89
CA SER A 16 1.16 -0.86 8.79
C SER A 16 1.47 -0.19 7.45
N VAL A 17 0.89 0.97 7.21
CA VAL A 17 1.25 1.82 6.06
C VAL A 17 1.62 3.21 6.53
N HIS A 18 2.49 3.85 5.76
CA HIS A 18 2.83 5.25 5.91
C HIS A 18 2.29 6.04 4.71
N CYS A 19 1.66 7.19 4.96
CA CYS A 19 1.18 8.06 3.90
C CYS A 19 2.00 9.34 3.81
N GLU A 20 2.40 9.67 2.59
CA GLU A 20 3.01 10.93 2.22
C GLU A 20 2.06 11.72 1.35
N SER A 21 2.10 13.04 1.48
CA SER A 21 1.30 13.91 0.61
C SER A 21 1.86 13.90 -0.81
N ALA A 22 1.03 13.62 -1.82
CA ALA A 22 1.41 13.84 -3.23
C ALA A 22 1.30 15.32 -3.64
N GLY A 23 0.90 16.21 -2.72
CA GLY A 23 0.70 17.64 -2.93
C GLY A 23 0.67 18.46 -1.63
N ALA A 24 -0.23 19.45 -1.53
CA ALA A 24 -0.43 20.23 -0.30
C ALA A 24 -1.59 19.64 0.55
N ALA A 25 -1.42 18.43 1.08
CA ALA A 25 -2.35 17.88 2.08
C ALA A 25 -1.98 18.40 3.47
N ASP A 26 -2.98 18.67 4.30
CA ASP A 26 -2.76 18.98 5.71
C ASP A 26 -2.48 17.71 6.53
N LEU A 27 -1.85 17.87 7.70
CA LEU A 27 -1.47 16.76 8.58
C LEU A 27 -2.67 15.89 9.00
N ARG A 28 -3.86 16.50 9.16
CA ARG A 28 -5.07 15.77 9.56
C ARG A 28 -5.56 14.84 8.46
N THR A 29 -5.41 15.25 7.20
CA THR A 29 -5.74 14.44 6.03
C THR A 29 -4.80 13.25 5.92
N LEU A 30 -3.50 13.45 6.19
CA LEU A 30 -2.50 12.39 6.21
C LEU A 30 -2.83 11.33 7.28
N ASP A 31 -3.05 11.75 8.54
CA ASP A 31 -3.41 10.82 9.63
C ASP A 31 -4.67 9.99 9.29
N ARG A 32 -5.67 10.62 8.67
CA ARG A 32 -6.90 9.92 8.26
C ARG A 32 -6.65 8.97 7.10
N SER A 33 -5.83 9.35 6.13
CA SER A 33 -5.46 8.50 5.01
C SER A 33 -4.65 7.28 5.46
N GLU A 34 -3.74 7.44 6.43
CA GLU A 34 -2.98 6.33 7.02
C GLU A 34 -3.92 5.33 7.69
N GLN A 35 -4.78 5.81 8.59
CA GLN A 35 -5.75 4.96 9.28
C GLN A 35 -6.72 4.27 8.33
N PHE A 36 -7.11 4.95 7.24
CA PHE A 36 -7.97 4.36 6.23
C PHE A 36 -7.22 3.27 5.45
N CYS A 37 -6.06 3.59 4.89
CA CYS A 37 -5.31 2.68 4.04
C CYS A 37 -4.85 1.44 4.82
N ASP A 38 -4.43 1.63 6.07
CA ASP A 38 -4.06 0.54 6.97
C ASP A 38 -5.22 -0.43 7.18
N LYS A 39 -6.38 0.08 7.60
CA LYS A 39 -7.59 -0.75 7.78
C LYS A 39 -8.03 -1.40 6.47
N TRP A 40 -7.96 -0.66 5.38
CA TRP A 40 -8.40 -1.13 4.08
C TRP A 40 -7.59 -2.35 3.63
N ILE A 41 -6.26 -2.31 3.72
CA ILE A 41 -5.41 -3.46 3.36
C ILE A 41 -5.74 -4.67 4.24
N HIS A 42 -5.93 -4.46 5.54
CA HIS A 42 -6.14 -5.55 6.51
C HIS A 42 -7.49 -6.26 6.38
N VAL A 43 -8.53 -5.61 5.85
CA VAL A 43 -9.85 -6.25 5.67
C VAL A 43 -9.94 -7.13 4.42
N HIS A 44 -8.99 -7.01 3.48
CA HIS A 44 -9.01 -7.79 2.24
C HIS A 44 -8.26 -9.11 2.38
N ASN A 45 -8.85 -10.19 1.86
CA ASN A 45 -8.18 -11.49 1.82
C ASN A 45 -7.19 -11.59 0.64
N GLU A 46 -7.49 -10.92 -0.45
CA GLU A 46 -6.67 -10.87 -1.66
C GLU A 46 -6.97 -9.56 -2.39
N LEU A 47 -6.02 -9.09 -3.19
CA LEU A 47 -6.17 -7.89 -4.01
C LEU A 47 -5.80 -8.20 -5.45
N SER A 48 -6.60 -7.72 -6.40
CA SER A 48 -6.25 -7.74 -7.82
C SER A 48 -5.65 -6.39 -8.18
N VAL A 49 -4.40 -6.38 -8.62
CA VAL A 49 -3.68 -5.18 -9.07
C VAL A 49 -3.33 -5.29 -10.54
N ASP A 50 -3.13 -4.14 -11.17
CA ASP A 50 -2.58 -4.08 -12.53
C ASP A 50 -1.17 -4.67 -12.55
N GLU A 51 -0.94 -5.66 -13.43
CA GLU A 51 0.37 -6.30 -13.58
C GLU A 51 1.46 -5.28 -13.93
N THR A 52 1.14 -4.28 -14.75
CA THR A 52 2.10 -3.25 -15.17
C THR A 52 2.64 -2.43 -14.00
N LEU A 53 1.86 -2.27 -12.93
CA LEU A 53 2.30 -1.57 -11.73
C LEU A 53 3.34 -2.39 -10.96
N VAL A 54 3.16 -3.71 -10.89
CA VAL A 54 4.11 -4.62 -10.25
C VAL A 54 5.41 -4.65 -11.05
N GLU A 55 5.32 -4.82 -12.38
CA GLU A 55 6.48 -4.82 -13.28
C GLU A 55 7.28 -3.51 -13.21
N GLN A 56 6.60 -2.36 -13.08
CA GLN A 56 7.28 -1.06 -12.94
C GLN A 56 8.14 -0.99 -11.67
N PHE A 57 7.67 -1.56 -10.55
CA PHE A 57 8.48 -1.64 -9.34
C PHE A 57 9.65 -2.62 -9.52
N GLU A 58 9.43 -3.76 -10.16
CA GLU A 58 10.50 -4.73 -10.45
C GLU A 58 11.60 -4.14 -11.34
N GLN A 59 11.23 -3.36 -12.34
CA GLN A 59 12.17 -2.63 -13.21
C GLN A 59 13.02 -1.61 -12.46
N GLN A 60 12.58 -1.16 -11.27
CA GLN A 60 13.35 -0.30 -10.36
C GLN A 60 14.29 -1.11 -9.43
N GLY A 61 14.39 -2.43 -9.61
CA GLY A 61 15.21 -3.32 -8.79
C GLY A 61 14.54 -3.78 -7.50
N ILE A 62 13.24 -3.54 -7.35
CA ILE A 62 12.45 -4.01 -6.22
C ILE A 62 12.12 -5.49 -6.43
N SER A 63 12.20 -6.32 -5.39
CA SER A 63 11.82 -7.73 -5.51
C SER A 63 10.31 -7.86 -5.77
N GLU A 64 9.89 -8.91 -6.49
CA GLU A 64 8.47 -9.19 -6.76
C GLU A 64 7.60 -9.09 -5.51
N PHE A 65 8.07 -9.65 -4.39
CA PHE A 65 7.35 -9.63 -3.11
C PHE A 65 7.13 -8.20 -2.59
N GLU A 66 8.17 -7.35 -2.64
CA GLU A 66 8.07 -5.95 -2.23
C GLU A 66 7.27 -5.12 -3.25
N ALA A 67 7.38 -5.43 -4.55
CA ALA A 67 6.59 -4.82 -5.62
C ALA A 67 5.10 -5.08 -5.40
N GLN A 68 4.72 -6.30 -5.03
CA GLN A 68 3.35 -6.65 -4.67
C GLN A 68 2.89 -5.88 -3.43
N ARG A 69 3.70 -5.76 -2.37
CA ARG A 69 3.34 -4.92 -1.21
C ARG A 69 3.09 -3.45 -1.60
N ARG A 70 3.95 -2.89 -2.43
CA ARG A 70 3.83 -1.50 -2.92
C ARG A 70 2.61 -1.33 -3.82
N ALA A 71 2.30 -2.31 -4.66
CA ALA A 71 1.10 -2.31 -5.47
C ALA A 71 -0.18 -2.39 -4.61
N ALA A 72 -0.19 -3.18 -3.54
CA ALA A 72 -1.29 -3.21 -2.57
C ALA A 72 -1.50 -1.85 -1.88
N ALA A 73 -0.42 -1.21 -1.43
CA ALA A 73 -0.46 0.12 -0.82
C ALA A 73 -0.94 1.21 -1.81
N ALA A 74 -0.46 1.16 -3.05
CA ALA A 74 -0.94 2.06 -4.10
C ALA A 74 -2.45 1.87 -4.37
N LEU A 75 -2.94 0.63 -4.31
CA LEU A 75 -4.36 0.33 -4.47
C LEU A 75 -5.20 0.92 -3.32
N SER A 76 -4.73 0.86 -2.08
CA SER A 76 -5.43 1.50 -0.95
C SER A 76 -5.46 3.02 -1.07
N ALA A 77 -4.39 3.62 -1.62
CA ALA A 77 -4.34 5.06 -1.92
C ALA A 77 -5.42 5.47 -2.94
N ASN A 78 -5.58 4.68 -4.01
CA ASN A 78 -6.61 4.90 -5.02
C ASN A 78 -8.01 4.73 -4.42
N ALA A 79 -8.21 3.76 -3.53
CA ALA A 79 -9.48 3.57 -2.84
C ALA A 79 -9.82 4.76 -1.93
N TRP A 80 -8.83 5.32 -1.23
CA TRP A 80 -8.99 6.55 -0.45
C TRP A 80 -9.44 7.72 -1.32
N GLU A 81 -8.73 7.98 -2.42
CA GLU A 81 -9.04 9.07 -3.37
C GLU A 81 -10.48 8.96 -3.89
N GLN A 82 -10.88 7.76 -4.33
CA GLN A 82 -12.22 7.51 -4.87
C GLN A 82 -13.35 7.68 -3.85
N LEU A 83 -13.11 7.33 -2.57
CA LEU A 83 -14.16 7.33 -1.54
C LEU A 83 -14.29 8.67 -0.81
N THR A 84 -13.23 9.46 -0.76
CA THR A 84 -13.19 10.64 0.11
C THR A 84 -13.09 11.96 -0.66
N ASP A 85 -12.94 11.92 -1.98
CA ASP A 85 -12.69 13.10 -2.83
C ASP A 85 -11.55 13.98 -2.29
N SER A 86 -10.63 13.34 -1.56
CA SER A 86 -9.52 13.99 -0.87
C SER A 86 -8.27 14.00 -1.75
N PRO A 87 -7.29 14.88 -1.47
CA PRO A 87 -6.05 14.93 -2.22
C PRO A 87 -5.37 13.56 -2.29
N ARG A 88 -4.75 13.29 -3.45
CA ARG A 88 -3.97 12.09 -3.66
C ARG A 88 -2.83 12.00 -2.64
N VAL A 89 -2.67 10.82 -2.05
CA VAL A 89 -1.57 10.47 -1.16
C VAL A 89 -0.74 9.37 -1.80
N VAL A 90 0.55 9.34 -1.45
CA VAL A 90 1.44 8.24 -1.75
C VAL A 90 1.47 7.35 -0.51
N VAL A 91 1.23 6.06 -0.67
CA VAL A 91 1.17 5.11 0.45
C VAL A 91 2.31 4.12 0.31
N HIS A 92 3.11 3.99 1.37
CA HIS A 92 4.23 3.07 1.45
C HIS A 92 3.90 1.96 2.45
N PRO A 93 4.08 0.67 2.10
CA PRO A 93 3.90 -0.42 3.04
C PRO A 93 5.04 -0.42 4.06
N VAL A 94 4.72 -0.54 5.34
CA VAL A 94 5.69 -0.82 6.40
C VAL A 94 5.78 -2.33 6.56
N PRO A 95 6.93 -2.95 6.24
CA PRO A 95 7.10 -4.39 6.40
C PRO A 95 6.86 -4.80 7.85
N ARG A 96 6.20 -5.94 8.04
CA ARG A 96 6.27 -6.65 9.31
C ARG A 96 7.68 -7.19 9.49
N TYR A 97 8.51 -6.43 10.19
CA TYR A 97 9.74 -6.97 10.74
C TYR A 97 9.32 -7.97 11.82
N ALA A 98 9.75 -9.22 11.70
CA ALA A 98 9.67 -10.13 12.83
C ALA A 98 10.27 -9.41 14.05
N ASP A 99 9.57 -9.50 15.18
CA ASP A 99 9.83 -8.87 16.47
C ASP A 99 11.18 -9.33 17.09
N GLU A 100 12.30 -9.17 16.37
CA GLU A 100 13.61 -9.79 16.65
C GLU A 100 14.78 -8.78 16.69
N LEU A 101 14.53 -7.51 16.99
CA LEU A 101 15.60 -6.58 17.38
C LEU A 101 15.21 -5.68 18.55
N ARG A 102 14.55 -6.25 19.57
CA ARG A 102 14.65 -5.69 20.93
C ARG A 102 15.79 -6.41 21.67
N PRO A 103 16.90 -5.73 21.99
CA PRO A 103 17.86 -6.23 22.97
C PRO A 103 17.23 -6.36 24.37
#